data_AF-A0A0Q9QDD0-F1
#
_entry.id   AF-A0A0Q9QDD0-F1
#
_cell.length_a   1.000
_cell.length_b   1.000
_cell.length_c   1.000
_cell.angle_alpha   90.00
_cell.angle_beta   90.00
_cell.angle_gamma   90.00
#
_symmetry.space_group_name_H-M   'P 1'
#
loop_
_entity.id
_entity.type
_entity.pdbx_description
1 polymer ?
#
loop_
_entity_poly.entity_id
_entity_poly.type
_entity_poly.pdbx_seq_one_letter_code
_entity_poly.pdbx_strand_id
1 'polypeptide(L)'
;MTGPLEWVGPAAAVAGAVWLACPVPSGSLLADRTWPGDRRPGHPRARLPLALLGLSVALVTAGVVPLQFLVLGSIGLLTVLAARRIWGRRRDRLTAAETSRRVLGACEVVAAELAAGRPPDAALAQAAGQWSDLAPVVEAHALGSDVPDALRRLASTPGAGELRVVASAWQVSQHSGHGLADALSRVAARIRARRQTRRVVTSELASARATARLVAALPVVALGMGSGAGGDPWGFLLGTPVGWGCLGLGLAFGLLGLWWIEAIADGVDRP
;
A
#
# COMPACT_ATOMS: atom_id res chain seq x y z
N MET A 1 34.75 35.76 -10.21
CA MET A 1 35.23 34.79 -9.19
C MET A 1 34.04 34.40 -8.32
N THR A 2 33.20 33.51 -8.82
CA THR A 2 32.06 32.91 -8.10
C THR A 2 32.45 31.47 -7.77
N GLY A 3 32.31 31.12 -6.49
CA GLY A 3 32.97 29.95 -5.90
C GLY A 3 32.36 28.60 -6.32
N PRO A 4 33.08 27.48 -6.11
CA PRO A 4 32.69 26.13 -6.50
C PRO A 4 31.53 25.50 -5.66
N LEU A 5 30.69 26.31 -5.00
CA LEU A 5 29.68 25.86 -4.04
C LEU A 5 28.24 25.82 -4.58
N GLU A 6 27.97 26.32 -5.79
CA GLU A 6 26.61 26.42 -6.34
C GLU A 6 26.03 25.09 -6.87
N TRP A 7 26.86 24.05 -7.03
CA TRP A 7 26.46 22.75 -7.59
C TRP A 7 25.93 21.74 -6.55
N VAL A 8 26.07 22.03 -5.25
CA VAL A 8 25.66 21.10 -4.19
C VAL A 8 24.13 21.12 -3.96
N GLY A 9 23.47 22.23 -4.25
CA GLY A 9 22.02 22.42 -4.03
C GLY A 9 21.11 21.45 -4.81
N PRO A 10 21.24 21.30 -6.14
CA PRO A 10 20.32 20.47 -6.92
C PRO A 10 20.62 18.97 -6.83
N ALA A 11 21.88 18.57 -6.70
CA ALA A 11 22.25 17.14 -6.52
C ALA A 11 21.80 16.59 -5.15
N ALA A 12 21.87 17.41 -4.10
CA ALA A 12 21.33 17.07 -2.78
C ALA A 12 19.79 16.96 -2.77
N ALA A 13 19.09 17.67 -3.66
CA ALA A 13 17.62 17.59 -3.76
C ALA A 13 17.14 16.28 -4.41
N VAL A 14 17.87 15.75 -5.42
CA VAL A 14 17.55 14.47 -6.05
C VAL A 14 17.95 13.29 -5.15
N ALA A 15 19.13 13.35 -4.51
CA ALA A 15 19.54 12.36 -3.51
C ALA A 15 18.63 12.38 -2.27
N GLY A 16 18.20 13.57 -1.83
CA GLY A 16 17.23 13.76 -0.75
C GLY A 16 15.85 13.20 -1.07
N ALA A 17 15.38 13.31 -2.32
CA ALA A 17 14.13 12.71 -2.77
C ALA A 17 14.19 11.16 -2.79
N VAL A 18 15.37 10.58 -3.06
CA VAL A 18 15.60 9.12 -3.01
C VAL A 18 15.80 8.61 -1.57
N TRP A 19 16.38 9.43 -0.68
CA TRP A 19 16.60 9.06 0.72
C TRP A 19 15.36 9.27 1.61
N LEU A 20 14.59 10.34 1.40
CA LEU A 20 13.26 10.56 2.03
C LEU A 20 12.19 9.60 1.48
N ALA A 21 12.47 8.94 0.36
CA ALA A 21 11.66 7.87 -0.23
C ALA A 21 11.84 6.51 0.44
N CYS A 22 12.92 6.30 1.19
CA CYS A 22 13.06 5.14 2.05
C CYS A 22 12.42 5.46 3.40
N PRO A 23 11.24 4.91 3.75
CA PRO A 23 10.78 5.01 5.11
C PRO A 23 11.75 4.22 6.00
N VAL A 24 12.39 4.96 6.91
CA VAL A 24 13.10 4.45 8.09
C VAL A 24 12.33 3.27 8.69
N PRO A 25 12.99 2.15 9.01
CA PRO A 25 12.33 0.98 9.57
C PRO A 25 11.79 1.35 10.95
N SER A 26 10.51 1.74 10.97
CA SER A 26 9.74 1.89 12.19
C SER A 26 9.55 0.49 12.76
N GLY A 27 10.48 0.10 13.64
CA GLY A 27 10.45 -1.14 14.40
C GLY A 27 9.07 -1.33 14.99
N SER A 28 8.50 -2.50 14.72
CA SER A 28 7.32 -3.00 15.36
C SER A 28 7.58 -3.10 16.86
N LEU A 29 7.17 -2.09 17.61
CA LEU A 29 6.90 -2.26 19.03
C LEU A 29 5.55 -2.96 19.14
N LEU A 30 5.62 -4.24 19.52
CA LEU A 30 4.57 -4.96 20.21
C LEU A 30 3.97 -4.05 21.30
N ALA A 31 2.68 -3.77 21.19
CA ALA A 31 1.88 -3.26 22.30
C ALA A 31 0.39 -3.51 22.00
N ASP A 32 -0.17 -4.39 22.82
CA ASP A 32 -1.57 -4.67 23.12
C ASP A 32 -2.65 -3.98 22.27
N ARG A 33 -3.47 -4.81 21.64
CA ARG A 33 -4.81 -4.41 21.20
C ARG A 33 -5.83 -5.45 21.63
N THR A 34 -6.22 -5.37 22.89
CA THR A 34 -7.61 -5.64 23.26
C THR A 34 -8.49 -4.63 22.54
N TRP A 35 -9.64 -5.08 22.03
CA TRP A 35 -10.57 -4.28 21.24
C TRP A 35 -11.39 -3.36 22.14
N PRO A 36 -11.44 -2.05 21.84
CA PRO A 36 -12.67 -1.32 22.08
C PRO A 36 -13.08 -0.48 20.87
N GLY A 37 -14.35 -0.67 20.50
CA GLY A 37 -15.29 0.29 19.93
C GLY A 37 -14.75 1.41 19.02
N ASP A 38 -15.23 1.40 17.78
CA ASP A 38 -15.47 2.57 16.93
C ASP A 38 -14.47 3.73 17.09
N ARG A 39 -13.23 3.50 16.66
CA ARG A 39 -12.26 4.58 16.44
C ARG A 39 -12.02 4.73 14.96
N ARG A 40 -12.73 5.68 14.34
CA ARG A 40 -12.27 6.33 13.11
C ARG A 40 -10.82 6.80 13.36
N PRO A 41 -9.81 6.35 12.59
CA PRO A 41 -8.46 6.85 12.79
C PRO A 41 -8.41 8.30 12.28
N GLY A 42 -8.51 9.25 13.21
CA GLY A 42 -7.96 10.58 13.00
C GLY A 42 -6.46 10.42 12.73
N HIS A 43 -6.02 10.67 11.50
CA HIS A 43 -4.60 10.74 11.17
C HIS A 43 -4.12 12.20 11.32
N PRO A 44 -3.54 12.63 12.46
CA PRO A 44 -2.91 13.95 12.57
C PRO A 44 -1.55 14.03 11.86
N ARG A 45 -1.15 13.01 11.08
CA ARG A 45 0.16 12.98 10.39
C ARG A 45 0.18 13.68 9.02
N ALA A 46 -0.99 14.03 8.47
CA ALA A 46 -1.10 14.72 7.19
C ALA A 46 -0.94 16.25 7.28
N ARG A 47 -0.95 16.84 8.49
CA ARG A 47 -0.90 18.31 8.66
C ARG A 47 0.51 18.88 8.74
N LEU A 48 1.50 18.09 9.16
CA LEU A 48 2.91 18.52 9.21
C LEU A 48 3.50 18.87 7.82
N PRO A 49 3.28 18.09 6.74
CA PRO A 49 3.81 18.46 5.43
C PRO A 49 3.09 19.67 4.82
N LEU A 50 1.79 19.87 5.11
CA LEU A 50 1.05 21.07 4.70
C LEU A 50 1.50 22.33 5.46
N ALA A 51 1.90 22.19 6.72
CA ALA A 51 2.45 23.30 7.51
C ALA A 51 3.85 23.71 7.02
N LEU A 52 4.71 22.75 6.66
CA LEU A 52 6.01 23.03 6.03
C LEU A 52 5.86 23.61 4.61
N LEU A 53 4.85 23.15 3.87
CA LEU A 53 4.39 23.79 2.63
C LEU A 53 4.05 25.26 2.85
N GLY A 54 3.17 25.52 3.81
CA GLY A 54 2.65 26.85 4.11
C GLY A 54 3.77 27.77 4.55
N LEU A 55 4.75 27.26 5.31
CA LEU A 55 5.93 28.00 5.72
C LEU A 55 6.85 28.32 4.53
N SER A 56 7.07 27.36 3.62
CA SER A 56 7.86 27.60 2.40
C SER A 56 7.18 28.59 1.44
N VAL A 57 5.85 28.53 1.31
CA VAL A 57 5.05 29.47 0.51
C VAL A 57 5.03 30.85 1.16
N ALA A 58 4.92 30.93 2.49
CA ALA A 58 4.92 32.19 3.24
C ALA A 58 6.28 32.92 3.16
N LEU A 59 7.40 32.18 3.22
CA LEU A 59 8.74 32.74 3.01
C LEU A 59 8.94 33.24 1.58
N VAL A 60 8.30 32.60 0.60
CA VAL A 60 8.37 32.95 -0.82
C VAL A 60 7.51 34.18 -1.15
N THR A 61 6.34 34.32 -0.53
CA THR A 61 5.47 35.50 -0.70
C THR A 61 6.05 36.79 -0.11
N ALA A 62 7.10 36.70 0.72
CA ALA A 62 7.83 37.87 1.25
C ALA A 62 8.73 38.57 0.21
N GLY A 63 8.78 38.10 -1.05
CA GLY A 63 9.41 38.82 -2.17
C GLY A 63 10.92 38.63 -2.33
N VAL A 64 11.52 37.68 -1.60
CA VAL A 64 12.98 37.46 -1.57
C VAL A 64 13.44 36.37 -2.56
N VAL A 65 12.52 35.68 -3.22
CA VAL A 65 12.82 34.44 -3.94
C VAL A 65 12.46 34.56 -5.43
N PRO A 66 13.42 34.39 -6.36
CA PRO A 66 13.12 34.49 -7.79
C PRO A 66 12.17 33.36 -8.26
N LEU A 67 11.32 33.68 -9.24
CA LEU A 67 10.23 32.85 -9.78
C LEU A 67 10.65 31.39 -10.05
N GLN A 68 11.91 31.19 -10.45
CA GLN A 68 12.53 29.86 -10.67
C GLN A 68 12.39 28.91 -9.48
N PHE A 69 12.63 29.36 -8.25
CA PHE A 69 12.56 28.49 -7.07
C PHE A 69 11.11 28.20 -6.67
N LEU A 70 10.17 29.09 -6.99
CA LEU A 70 8.74 28.88 -6.74
C LEU A 70 8.20 27.78 -7.67
N VAL A 71 8.52 27.84 -8.96
CA VAL A 71 8.12 26.83 -9.95
C VAL A 71 8.75 25.47 -9.62
N LEU A 72 10.08 25.40 -9.44
CA LEU A 72 10.76 24.16 -9.11
C LEU A 72 10.32 23.59 -7.76
N GLY A 73 10.12 24.45 -6.76
CA GLY A 73 9.61 24.07 -5.45
C GLY A 73 8.21 23.44 -5.53
N SER A 74 7.31 24.03 -6.32
CA SER A 74 5.96 23.49 -6.52
C SER A 74 5.98 22.12 -7.24
N ILE A 75 6.80 21.96 -8.28
CA ILE A 75 6.95 20.70 -9.02
C ILE A 75 7.52 19.60 -8.11
N GLY A 76 8.61 19.90 -7.40
CA GLY A 76 9.24 18.95 -6.48
C GLY A 76 8.28 18.51 -5.38
N LEU A 77 7.51 19.47 -4.84
CA LEU A 77 6.57 19.20 -3.79
C LEU A 77 5.37 18.35 -4.22
N LEU A 78 4.75 18.67 -5.37
CA LEU A 78 3.66 17.87 -5.94
C LEU A 78 4.12 16.44 -6.20
N THR A 79 5.35 16.30 -6.72
CA THR A 79 5.96 14.99 -6.97
C THR A 79 6.15 14.19 -5.69
N VAL A 80 6.69 14.81 -4.63
CA VAL A 80 6.88 14.15 -3.33
C VAL A 80 5.54 13.75 -2.71
N LEU A 81 4.53 14.61 -2.75
CA LEU A 81 3.20 14.30 -2.22
C LEU A 81 2.53 13.15 -2.98
N ALA A 82 2.63 13.15 -4.31
CA ALA A 82 2.11 12.07 -5.15
C ALA A 82 2.83 10.74 -4.86
N ALA A 83 4.18 10.75 -4.83
CA ALA A 83 4.98 9.56 -4.52
C ALA A 83 4.67 9.01 -3.12
N ARG A 84 4.55 9.88 -2.10
CA ARG A 84 4.17 9.47 -0.74
C ARG A 84 2.78 8.85 -0.69
N ARG A 85 1.80 9.37 -1.43
CA ARG A 85 0.45 8.81 -1.49
C ARG A 85 0.45 7.41 -2.11
N ILE A 86 1.18 7.24 -3.21
CA ILE A 86 1.38 5.97 -3.93
C ILE A 86 2.05 4.95 -3.00
N TRP A 87 3.16 5.30 -2.34
CA TRP A 87 3.85 4.39 -1.42
C TRP A 87 3.06 4.07 -0.15
N GLY A 88 2.29 5.02 0.38
CA GLY A 88 1.37 4.76 1.50
C GLY A 88 0.39 3.65 1.15
N ARG A 89 -0.28 3.78 -0.01
CA ARG A 89 -1.19 2.74 -0.54
C ARG A 89 -0.49 1.41 -0.75
N ARG A 90 0.72 1.42 -1.31
CA ARG A 90 1.51 0.20 -1.50
C ARG A 90 1.83 -0.50 -0.18
N ARG A 91 2.14 0.25 0.88
CA ARG A 91 2.42 -0.30 2.21
C ARG A 91 1.15 -0.91 2.82
N ASP A 92 0.03 -0.21 2.72
CA ASP A 92 -1.28 -0.71 3.20
C ASP A 92 -1.70 -1.99 2.45
N ARG A 93 -1.36 -2.10 1.16
CA ARG A 93 -1.59 -3.34 0.39
C ARG A 93 -0.72 -4.49 0.85
N LEU A 94 0.55 -4.24 1.19
CA LEU A 94 1.45 -5.29 1.67
C LEU A 94 0.97 -5.84 3.02
N THR A 95 0.57 -4.96 3.94
CA THR A 95 0.00 -5.39 5.23
C THR A 95 -1.33 -6.11 5.04
N ALA A 96 -2.23 -5.59 4.19
CA ALA A 96 -3.48 -6.27 3.84
C ALA A 96 -3.25 -7.65 3.21
N ALA A 97 -2.24 -7.81 2.35
CA ALA A 97 -1.90 -9.09 1.74
C ALA A 97 -1.42 -10.11 2.79
N GLU A 98 -0.68 -9.67 3.80
CA GLU A 98 -0.27 -10.51 4.92
C GLU A 98 -1.45 -10.92 5.81
N THR A 99 -2.32 -9.98 6.18
CA THR A 99 -3.57 -10.27 6.90
C THR A 99 -4.41 -11.28 6.14
N SER A 100 -4.55 -11.10 4.82
CA SER A 100 -5.27 -12.05 3.98
C SER A 100 -4.65 -13.46 4.06
N ARG A 101 -3.32 -13.59 4.02
CA ARG A 101 -2.64 -14.88 4.19
C ARG A 101 -3.00 -15.55 5.51
N ARG A 102 -2.96 -14.80 6.62
CA ARG A 102 -3.33 -15.29 7.95
C ARG A 102 -4.80 -15.69 8.04
N VAL A 103 -5.70 -14.90 7.46
CA VAL A 103 -7.14 -15.22 7.35
C VAL A 103 -7.36 -16.56 6.66
N LEU A 104 -6.72 -16.79 5.50
CA LEU A 104 -6.86 -18.07 4.80
C LEU A 104 -6.33 -19.22 5.65
N GLY A 105 -5.15 -19.07 6.26
CA GLY A 105 -4.60 -20.11 7.13
C GLY A 105 -5.54 -20.46 8.29
N ALA A 106 -6.10 -19.45 8.95
CA ALA A 106 -7.11 -19.63 9.99
C ALA A 106 -8.36 -20.35 9.46
N CYS A 107 -8.89 -19.97 8.29
CA CYS A 107 -10.03 -20.65 7.67
C CYS A 107 -9.72 -22.11 7.29
N GLU A 108 -8.51 -22.39 6.82
CA GLU A 108 -8.06 -23.74 6.49
C GLU A 108 -7.97 -24.61 7.76
N VAL A 109 -7.51 -24.07 8.88
CA VAL A 109 -7.53 -24.74 10.18
C VAL A 109 -8.95 -25.03 10.63
N VAL A 110 -9.85 -24.05 10.59
CA VAL A 110 -11.26 -24.27 10.99
C VAL A 110 -11.88 -25.36 10.13
N ALA A 111 -11.69 -25.31 8.81
CA ALA A 111 -12.23 -26.32 7.91
C ALA A 111 -11.67 -27.72 8.19
N ALA A 112 -10.35 -27.83 8.45
CA ALA A 112 -9.69 -29.10 8.75
C ALA A 112 -10.13 -29.70 10.09
N GLU A 113 -10.21 -28.89 11.15
CA GLU A 113 -10.65 -29.34 12.48
C GLU A 113 -12.12 -29.79 12.45
N LEU A 114 -12.99 -29.04 11.78
CA LEU A 114 -14.39 -29.45 11.59
C LEU A 114 -14.52 -30.71 10.74
N ALA A 115 -13.71 -30.87 9.69
CA ALA A 115 -13.68 -32.08 8.86
C ALA A 115 -13.17 -33.30 9.63
N ALA A 116 -12.29 -33.09 10.63
CA ALA A 116 -11.87 -34.11 11.58
C ALA A 116 -12.93 -34.43 12.66
N GLY A 117 -14.10 -33.79 12.60
CA GLY A 117 -15.20 -34.00 13.54
C GLY A 117 -15.06 -33.26 14.86
N ARG A 118 -14.11 -32.32 14.98
CA ARG A 118 -14.00 -31.49 16.19
C ARG A 118 -15.13 -30.47 16.25
N PRO A 119 -15.58 -30.10 17.46
CA PRO A 119 -16.64 -29.12 17.60
C PRO A 119 -16.16 -27.70 17.20
N PRO A 120 -17.09 -26.81 16.79
CA PRO A 120 -16.74 -25.50 16.24
C PRO A 120 -15.97 -24.58 17.20
N ASP A 121 -16.21 -24.69 18.50
CA ASP A 121 -15.49 -23.96 19.56
C ASP A 121 -14.00 -24.30 19.56
N ALA A 122 -13.67 -25.59 19.52
CA ALA A 122 -12.29 -26.08 19.47
C ALA A 122 -11.59 -25.67 18.15
N ALA A 123 -12.31 -25.77 17.03
CA ALA A 123 -11.79 -25.37 15.73
C ALA A 123 -11.48 -23.87 15.66
N LEU A 124 -12.38 -23.02 16.16
CA LEU A 124 -12.19 -21.57 16.23
C LEU A 124 -11.06 -21.18 17.19
N ALA A 125 -10.97 -21.83 18.36
CA ALA A 125 -9.89 -21.59 19.31
C ALA A 125 -8.52 -21.94 18.71
N GLN A 126 -8.41 -23.08 18.01
CA GLN A 126 -7.18 -23.49 17.33
C GLN A 126 -6.77 -22.49 16.25
N ALA A 127 -7.74 -22.00 15.46
CA ALA A 127 -7.49 -20.99 14.45
C ALA A 127 -7.07 -19.63 15.05
N ALA A 128 -7.65 -19.24 16.19
CA ALA A 128 -7.24 -18.04 16.91
C ALA A 128 -5.81 -18.12 17.48
N GLY A 129 -5.33 -19.34 17.78
CA GLY A 129 -3.92 -19.58 18.11
C GLY A 129 -2.95 -19.25 16.97
N GLN A 130 -3.39 -19.39 15.70
CA GLN A 130 -2.59 -19.00 14.53
C GLN A 130 -2.79 -17.53 14.13
N TRP A 131 -3.98 -16.99 14.36
CA TRP A 131 -4.30 -15.59 14.09
C TRP A 131 -5.16 -14.99 15.19
N SER A 132 -4.51 -14.26 16.10
CA SER A 132 -5.12 -13.70 17.32
C SER A 132 -6.30 -12.77 17.08
N ASP A 133 -6.38 -12.12 15.91
CA ASP A 133 -7.49 -11.20 15.60
C ASP A 133 -8.83 -11.94 15.41
N LEU A 134 -8.81 -13.28 15.33
CA LEU A 134 -10.02 -14.13 15.33
C LEU A 134 -10.64 -14.27 16.74
N ALA A 135 -9.96 -13.87 17.81
CA ALA A 135 -10.44 -14.02 19.19
C ALA A 135 -11.87 -13.50 19.44
N PRO A 136 -12.32 -12.35 18.89
CA PRO A 136 -13.70 -11.89 19.04
C PRO A 136 -14.74 -12.84 18.44
N VAL A 137 -14.37 -13.63 17.42
CA VAL A 137 -15.25 -14.64 16.82
C VAL A 137 -15.36 -15.87 17.72
N VAL A 138 -14.26 -16.27 18.37
CA VAL A 138 -14.25 -17.34 19.38
C VAL A 138 -15.13 -16.96 20.56
N GLU A 139 -14.96 -15.74 21.08
CA GLU A 139 -15.76 -15.20 22.18
C GLU A 139 -17.24 -15.11 21.79
N ALA A 140 -17.54 -14.61 20.59
CA ALA A 140 -18.90 -14.57 20.06
C ALA A 140 -19.54 -15.97 20.04
N HIS A 141 -18.80 -17.00 19.64
CA HIS A 141 -19.28 -18.38 19.65
C HIS A 141 -19.49 -18.92 21.07
N ALA A 142 -18.54 -18.67 21.98
CA ALA A 142 -18.61 -19.12 23.37
C ALA A 142 -19.81 -18.51 24.13
N LEU A 143 -20.18 -17.28 23.80
CA LEU A 143 -21.34 -16.58 24.35
C LEU A 143 -22.66 -16.94 23.63
N GLY A 144 -22.63 -17.81 22.63
CA GLY A 144 -23.81 -18.16 21.83
C GLY A 144 -24.35 -17.00 20.98
N SER A 145 -23.52 -15.99 20.69
CA SER A 145 -23.89 -14.84 19.86
C SER A 145 -23.68 -15.10 18.36
N ASP A 146 -24.06 -14.12 17.51
CA ASP A 146 -23.99 -14.25 16.05
C ASP A 146 -22.54 -14.27 15.51
N VAL A 147 -22.01 -15.48 15.31
CA VAL A 147 -20.69 -15.74 14.71
C VAL A 147 -20.54 -15.15 13.30
N PRO A 148 -21.50 -15.35 12.36
CA PRO A 148 -21.51 -14.66 11.07
C PRO A 148 -21.34 -13.13 11.18
N ASP A 149 -21.98 -12.48 12.16
CA ASP A 149 -21.84 -11.03 12.33
C ASP A 149 -20.46 -10.63 12.88
N ALA A 150 -19.90 -11.40 13.81
CA ALA A 150 -18.53 -11.20 14.27
C ALA A 150 -17.51 -11.33 13.12
N LEU A 151 -17.68 -12.33 12.24
CA LEU A 151 -16.86 -12.50 11.04
C LEU A 151 -17.01 -11.32 10.07
N ARG A 152 -18.22 -10.81 9.85
CA ARG A 152 -18.48 -9.63 8.99
C ARG A 152 -17.84 -8.37 9.54
N ARG A 153 -17.89 -8.16 10.87
CA ARG A 153 -17.19 -7.05 11.53
C ARG A 153 -15.68 -7.15 11.32
N LEU A 154 -15.09 -8.33 11.54
CA LEU A 154 -13.66 -8.54 11.34
C LEU A 154 -13.27 -8.39 9.86
N ALA A 155 -14.18 -8.69 8.93
CA ALA A 155 -13.96 -8.49 7.50
C ALA A 155 -13.82 -7.02 7.06
N SER A 156 -14.11 -6.05 7.94
CA SER A 156 -13.83 -4.64 7.68
C SER A 156 -12.35 -4.29 7.79
N THR A 157 -11.54 -5.16 8.43
CA THR A 157 -10.09 -5.00 8.53
C THR A 157 -9.43 -5.14 7.16
N PRO A 158 -8.49 -4.25 6.77
CA PRO A 158 -7.76 -4.38 5.52
C PRO A 158 -7.14 -5.77 5.35
N GLY A 159 -7.50 -6.46 4.26
CA GLY A 159 -7.02 -7.81 3.96
C GLY A 159 -7.90 -8.96 4.45
N ALA A 160 -8.88 -8.70 5.33
CA ALA A 160 -9.78 -9.71 5.90
C ALA A 160 -11.13 -9.86 5.16
N GLY A 161 -11.28 -9.23 3.98
CA GLY A 161 -12.56 -9.19 3.25
C GLY A 161 -13.15 -10.56 2.90
N GLU A 162 -12.31 -11.60 2.73
CA GLU A 162 -12.75 -12.98 2.47
C GLU A 162 -13.61 -13.57 3.61
N LEU A 163 -13.49 -13.03 4.84
CA LEU A 163 -14.33 -13.44 5.96
C LEU A 163 -15.82 -13.17 5.73
N ARG A 164 -16.18 -12.26 4.81
CA ARG A 164 -17.60 -12.05 4.44
C ARG A 164 -18.18 -13.29 3.75
N VAL A 165 -17.40 -13.95 2.91
CA VAL A 165 -17.80 -15.18 2.21
C VAL A 165 -17.84 -16.36 3.19
N VAL A 166 -16.92 -16.39 4.14
CA VAL A 166 -16.92 -17.37 5.24
C VAL A 166 -18.16 -17.19 6.12
N ALA A 167 -18.50 -15.94 6.47
CA ALA A 167 -19.68 -15.61 7.26
C ALA A 167 -20.98 -16.02 6.55
N SER A 168 -21.10 -15.77 5.25
CA SER A 168 -22.28 -16.18 4.49
C SER A 168 -22.38 -17.70 4.39
N ALA A 169 -21.27 -18.41 4.15
CA ALA A 169 -21.26 -19.87 4.15
C ALA A 169 -21.64 -20.46 5.51
N TRP A 170 -21.14 -19.89 6.61
CA TRP A 170 -21.50 -20.27 7.96
C TRP A 170 -22.99 -20.06 8.23
N GLN A 171 -23.52 -18.90 7.85
CA GLN A 171 -24.94 -18.60 8.01
C GLN A 171 -25.80 -19.58 7.21
N VAL A 172 -25.44 -19.88 5.95
CA VAL A 172 -26.17 -20.85 5.13
C VAL A 172 -26.12 -22.25 5.75
N SER A 173 -24.97 -22.73 6.23
CA SER A 173 -24.89 -24.07 6.86
C SER A 173 -25.73 -24.18 8.14
N GLN A 174 -25.78 -23.11 8.96
CA GLN A 174 -26.59 -23.09 10.18
C GLN A 174 -28.09 -23.21 9.87
N HIS A 175 -28.57 -22.56 8.81
CA HIS A 175 -29.99 -22.61 8.42
C HIS A 175 -30.34 -23.89 7.66
N SER A 176 -29.40 -24.43 6.88
CA SER A 176 -29.65 -25.56 5.95
C SER A 176 -29.37 -26.93 6.57
N GLY A 177 -28.76 -26.98 7.77
CA GLY A 177 -28.31 -28.22 8.42
C GLY A 177 -27.19 -28.97 7.69
N HIS A 178 -26.71 -28.45 6.55
CA HIS A 178 -25.61 -29.04 5.79
C HIS A 178 -24.29 -28.82 6.54
N GLY A 179 -23.41 -29.83 6.49
CA GLY A 179 -22.15 -29.84 7.23
C GLY A 179 -21.32 -28.58 7.01
N LEU A 180 -21.16 -27.78 8.07
CA LEU A 180 -20.33 -26.57 8.09
C LEU A 180 -18.89 -26.84 7.62
N ALA A 181 -18.34 -28.01 7.96
CA ALA A 181 -17.03 -28.46 7.52
C ALA A 181 -16.87 -28.43 5.99
N ASP A 182 -17.87 -28.93 5.27
CA ASP A 182 -17.86 -29.06 3.82
C ASP A 182 -18.08 -27.69 3.13
N ALA A 183 -18.97 -26.87 3.70
CA ALA A 183 -19.16 -25.49 3.25
C ALA A 183 -17.87 -24.65 3.40
N LEU A 184 -17.21 -24.72 4.55
CA LEU A 184 -15.96 -23.99 4.80
C LEU A 184 -14.79 -24.53 3.98
N SER A 185 -14.70 -25.85 3.79
CA SER A 185 -13.69 -26.48 2.93
C SER A 185 -13.79 -25.98 1.48
N ARG A 186 -15.02 -25.90 0.94
CA ARG A 186 -15.27 -25.32 -0.40
C ARG A 186 -14.88 -23.84 -0.48
N VAL A 187 -15.21 -23.04 0.53
CA VAL A 187 -14.84 -21.62 0.57
C VAL A 187 -13.32 -21.47 0.63
N ALA A 188 -12.63 -22.20 1.50
CA ALA A 188 -11.17 -22.19 1.60
C ALA A 188 -10.50 -22.60 0.27
N ALA A 189 -11.00 -23.67 -0.37
CA ALA A 189 -10.52 -24.09 -1.69
C ALA A 189 -10.73 -23.01 -2.76
N ARG A 190 -11.88 -22.33 -2.76
CA ARG A 190 -12.17 -21.22 -3.70
C ARG A 190 -11.23 -20.03 -3.48
N ILE A 191 -10.97 -19.65 -2.23
CA ILE A 191 -10.04 -18.57 -1.90
C ILE A 191 -8.61 -18.94 -2.34
N ARG A 192 -8.18 -20.19 -2.07
CA ARG A 192 -6.87 -20.69 -2.49
C ARG A 192 -6.70 -20.68 -4.00
N ALA A 193 -7.70 -21.16 -4.74
CA ALA A 193 -7.70 -21.17 -6.20
C ALA A 193 -7.55 -19.75 -6.78
N ARG A 194 -8.35 -18.78 -6.28
CA ARG A 194 -8.24 -17.37 -6.69
C ARG A 194 -6.83 -16.81 -6.46
N ARG A 195 -6.19 -17.15 -5.34
CA ARG A 195 -4.81 -16.73 -5.06
C ARG A 195 -3.79 -17.37 -5.98
N GLN A 196 -3.95 -18.65 -6.30
CA GLN A 196 -3.05 -19.32 -7.23
C GLN A 196 -3.12 -18.66 -8.61
N THR A 197 -4.33 -18.38 -9.11
CA THR A 197 -4.51 -17.61 -10.36
C THR A 197 -3.84 -16.24 -10.28
N ARG A 198 -4.04 -15.50 -9.17
CA ARG A 198 -3.39 -14.20 -8.99
C ARG A 198 -1.86 -14.31 -8.98
N ARG A 199 -1.29 -15.35 -8.35
CA ARG A 199 0.16 -15.58 -8.33
C ARG A 199 0.72 -15.80 -9.74
N VAL A 200 0.05 -16.62 -10.55
CA VAL A 200 0.42 -16.85 -11.95
C VAL A 200 0.35 -15.55 -12.74
N VAL A 201 -0.74 -14.79 -12.64
CA VAL A 201 -0.85 -13.48 -13.31
C VAL A 201 0.25 -12.52 -12.85
N THR A 202 0.58 -12.51 -11.56
CA THR A 202 1.64 -11.62 -11.06
C THR A 202 3.04 -12.03 -11.52
N SER A 203 3.31 -13.33 -11.75
CA SER A 203 4.58 -13.78 -12.30
C SER A 203 4.69 -13.44 -13.79
N GLU A 204 3.62 -13.60 -14.56
CA GLU A 204 3.59 -13.18 -15.97
C GLU A 204 3.81 -11.67 -16.11
N LEU A 205 3.17 -10.87 -15.26
CA LEU A 205 3.36 -9.41 -15.25
C LEU A 205 4.73 -8.97 -14.72
N ALA A 206 5.51 -9.87 -14.09
CA ALA A 206 6.82 -9.51 -13.57
C ALA A 206 7.81 -9.22 -14.72
N SER A 207 7.74 -9.99 -15.81
CA SER A 207 8.56 -9.77 -17.01
C SER A 207 8.20 -8.45 -17.70
N ALA A 208 6.91 -8.22 -17.95
CA ALA A 208 6.41 -6.97 -18.53
C ALA A 208 6.80 -5.75 -17.68
N ARG A 209 6.72 -5.87 -16.35
CA ARG A 209 7.14 -4.80 -15.42
C ARG A 209 8.64 -4.58 -15.41
N ALA A 210 9.47 -5.61 -15.64
CA ALA A 210 10.92 -5.46 -15.75
C ALA A 210 11.30 -4.64 -16.98
N THR A 211 10.72 -4.93 -18.15
CA THR A 211 10.94 -4.16 -19.38
C THR A 211 10.47 -2.71 -19.24
N ALA A 212 9.28 -2.51 -18.65
CA ALA A 212 8.78 -1.16 -18.39
C ALA A 212 9.72 -0.35 -17.49
N ARG A 213 10.33 -0.98 -16.47
CA ARG A 213 11.34 -0.33 -15.62
C ARG A 213 12.64 -0.01 -16.37
N LEU A 214 13.09 -0.88 -17.27
CA LEU A 214 14.26 -0.61 -18.10
C LEU A 214 14.03 0.61 -19.00
N VAL A 215 12.88 0.68 -19.67
CA VAL A 215 12.51 1.84 -20.51
C VAL A 215 12.36 3.10 -19.65
N ALA A 216 11.78 3.00 -18.46
CA ALA A 216 11.65 4.14 -17.55
C ALA A 216 13.00 4.64 -16.99
N ALA A 217 14.04 3.81 -16.96
CA ALA A 217 15.38 4.20 -16.54
C ALA A 217 16.17 4.91 -17.65
N LEU A 218 15.77 4.73 -18.91
CA LEU A 218 16.47 5.25 -20.09
C LEU A 218 16.68 6.78 -20.09
N PRO A 219 15.69 7.62 -19.70
CA PRO A 219 15.89 9.06 -19.60
C PRO A 219 16.99 9.46 -18.59
N VAL A 220 17.10 8.72 -17.48
CA VAL A 220 18.12 8.99 -16.46
C VAL A 220 19.51 8.64 -16.99
N VAL A 221 19.63 7.52 -17.70
CA VAL A 221 20.88 7.12 -18.38
C VAL A 221 21.25 8.15 -19.45
N ALA A 222 20.29 8.60 -20.25
CA ALA A 222 20.50 9.61 -21.29
C ALA A 222 20.98 10.95 -20.72
N LEU A 223 20.39 11.42 -19.61
CA LEU A 223 20.82 12.62 -18.90
C LEU A 223 22.25 12.47 -18.35
N GLY A 224 22.56 11.30 -17.76
CA GLY A 224 23.91 10.99 -17.27
C GLY A 224 24.96 11.01 -18.38
N MET A 225 24.68 10.33 -19.50
CA MET A 225 25.56 10.35 -20.68
C MET A 225 25.72 11.77 -21.25
N GLY A 226 24.63 12.54 -21.35
CA GLY A 226 24.68 13.93 -21.83
C GLY A 226 25.55 14.84 -20.97
N SER A 227 25.53 14.66 -19.65
CA SER A 227 26.42 15.39 -18.73
C SER A 227 27.90 14.96 -18.86
N GLY A 228 28.16 13.67 -19.10
CA GLY A 228 29.52 13.15 -19.32
C GLY A 228 30.14 13.57 -20.66
N ALA A 229 29.30 13.84 -21.67
CA ALA A 229 29.73 14.31 -22.98
C ALA A 229 30.06 15.81 -23.04
N GLY A 230 30.00 16.53 -21.90
CA GLY A 230 30.32 17.96 -21.81
C GLY A 230 29.13 18.91 -22.02
N GLY A 231 27.90 18.38 -22.14
CA GLY A 231 26.69 19.20 -22.07
C GLY A 231 26.32 19.57 -20.63
N ASP A 232 25.47 20.58 -20.46
CA ASP A 232 24.84 20.92 -19.16
C ASP A 232 23.30 20.74 -19.20
N PRO A 233 22.81 19.48 -19.19
CA PRO A 233 21.36 19.22 -19.17
C PRO A 233 20.70 19.74 -17.91
N TRP A 234 21.42 19.76 -16.78
CA TRP A 234 20.90 20.17 -15.48
C TRP A 234 20.71 21.69 -15.42
N GLY A 235 21.67 22.47 -15.90
CA GLY A 235 21.53 23.92 -16.04
C GLY A 235 20.41 24.31 -16.99
N PHE A 236 20.21 23.56 -18.09
CA PHE A 236 19.06 23.76 -18.97
C PHE A 236 17.72 23.44 -18.28
N LEU A 237 17.61 22.29 -17.62
CA LEU A 237 16.38 21.84 -16.95
C LEU A 237 15.97 22.74 -15.78
N LEU A 238 16.93 23.23 -15.01
CA LEU A 238 16.68 24.03 -13.81
C LEU A 238 16.70 25.54 -14.07
N GLY A 239 17.43 25.99 -15.09
CA GLY A 239 17.62 27.41 -15.39
C GLY A 239 16.70 27.96 -16.47
N THR A 240 16.04 27.12 -17.28
CA THR A 240 15.20 27.59 -18.40
C THR A 240 13.71 27.28 -18.19
N PRO A 241 12.80 28.17 -18.64
CA PRO A 241 11.36 27.93 -18.52
C PRO A 241 10.89 26.73 -19.37
N VAL A 242 11.54 26.49 -20.52
CA VAL A 242 11.28 25.29 -21.34
C VAL A 242 11.74 24.02 -20.61
N GLY A 243 12.87 24.08 -19.89
CA GLY A 243 13.37 23.03 -19.02
C GLY A 243 12.39 22.65 -17.92
N TRP A 244 11.76 23.62 -17.25
CA TRP A 244 10.75 23.35 -16.22
C TRP A 244 9.53 22.62 -16.80
N GLY A 245 9.10 22.98 -18.01
CA GLY A 245 8.02 22.29 -18.72
C GLY A 245 8.37 20.83 -19.00
N CYS A 246 9.58 20.56 -19.49
CA CYS A 246 10.08 19.21 -19.74
C CYS A 246 10.17 18.38 -18.44
N LEU A 247 10.71 18.98 -17.36
CA LEU A 247 10.82 18.36 -16.04
C LEU A 247 9.45 17.99 -15.48
N GLY A 248 8.51 18.94 -15.48
CA GLY A 248 7.15 18.74 -14.99
C GLY A 248 6.42 17.65 -15.79
N LEU A 249 6.56 17.66 -17.11
CA LEU A 249 5.94 16.67 -17.99
C LEU A 249 6.54 15.27 -17.76
N GLY A 250 7.87 15.15 -17.64
CA GLY A 250 8.53 13.88 -17.33
C GLY A 250 8.09 13.30 -15.98
N LEU A 251 8.03 14.14 -14.94
CA LEU A 251 7.54 13.72 -13.62
C LEU A 251 6.06 13.33 -13.66
N ALA A 252 5.23 14.08 -14.39
CA ALA A 252 3.82 13.76 -14.57
C ALA A 252 3.63 12.40 -15.26
N PHE A 253 4.35 12.11 -16.34
CA PHE A 253 4.30 10.80 -17.00
C PHE A 253 4.78 9.67 -16.08
N GLY A 254 5.84 9.87 -15.31
CA GLY A 254 6.31 8.90 -14.33
C GLY A 254 5.27 8.59 -13.26
N LEU A 255 4.66 9.64 -12.67
CA LEU A 255 3.61 9.52 -11.67
C LEU A 255 2.34 8.89 -12.24
N LEU A 256 1.94 9.26 -13.46
CA LEU A 256 0.81 8.66 -14.17
C LEU A 256 1.05 7.17 -14.41
N GLY A 257 2.26 6.79 -14.82
CA GLY A 257 2.65 5.38 -15.00
C GLY A 257 2.55 4.58 -13.70
N LEU A 258 3.10 5.10 -12.59
CA LEU A 258 2.94 4.45 -11.28
C LEU A 258 1.48 4.36 -10.85
N TRP A 259 0.72 5.44 -11.01
CA TRP A 259 -0.70 5.48 -10.68
C TRP A 259 -1.51 4.47 -11.49
N TRP A 260 -1.21 4.34 -12.79
CA TRP A 260 -1.85 3.38 -13.68
C TRP A 260 -1.57 1.93 -13.25
N ILE A 261 -0.32 1.62 -12.89
CA ILE A 261 0.04 0.29 -12.35
C ILE A 261 -0.75 0.00 -11.06
N GLU A 262 -0.90 1.02 -10.19
CA GLU A 262 -1.69 0.88 -8.97
C GLU A 262 -3.18 0.71 -9.24
N ALA A 263 -3.73 1.42 -10.23
CA ALA A 263 -5.13 1.35 -10.61
C ALA A 263 -5.48 -0.01 -11.23
N ILE A 264 -4.63 -0.55 -12.10
CA ILE A 264 -4.79 -1.93 -12.62
C ILE A 264 -4.79 -2.94 -11.47
N ALA A 265 -3.87 -2.79 -10.52
CA ALA A 265 -3.78 -3.69 -9.38
C ALA A 265 -5.03 -3.64 -8.48
N ASP A 266 -5.68 -2.48 -8.33
CA ASP A 266 -6.95 -2.33 -7.60
C ASP A 266 -8.15 -2.90 -8.37
N GLY A 267 -8.11 -2.85 -9.71
CA GLY A 267 -9.18 -3.37 -10.57
C GLY A 267 -9.38 -4.88 -10.45
N VAL A 268 -8.33 -5.63 -10.07
CA VAL A 268 -8.40 -7.09 -9.89
C VAL A 268 -9.13 -7.51 -8.59
N ASP A 269 -9.25 -6.60 -7.61
CA ASP A 269 -9.87 -6.89 -6.31
C ASP A 269 -11.35 -6.48 -6.23
N ARG A 270 -11.95 -5.96 -7.33
CA ARG A 270 -13.40 -5.72 -7.41
C ARG A 270 -14.09 -6.93 -8.05
N PRO A 271 -15.13 -7.51 -7.40
CA PRO A 271 -15.88 -8.65 -7.92
C PRO A 271 -16.67 -8.30 -9.17
#